data_AF-A0A8C2DMI9-F1
#
_entry.id   AF-A0A8C2DMI9-F1
#
_cell.length_a   1.000
_cell.length_b   1.000
_cell.length_c   1.000
_cell.angle_alpha   90.00
_cell.angle_beta   90.00
_cell.angle_gamma   90.00
#
_symmetry.space_group_name_H-M   'P 1'
#
loop_
_entity.id
_entity.type
_entity.pdbx_description
1 polymer ?
#
loop_
_entity_poly.entity_id
_entity_poly.type
_entity_poly.pdbx_seq_one_letter_code
_entity_poly.pdbx_strand_id
1 'polypeptide(L)'
;MSLSAKDKLAVKTFFDKVAPKAEDIGKEALARTLFVYPQTKTYFSHWADLSPDSPNVKKHGLTIMKGVLSAVELMDDLKGGLLTLSELHAFMLRVDPANFKIITHNLLVFLAQVSLALSEKYR
;
A
#
# COMPACT_ATOMS: atom_id res chain seq x y z
N MET A 1 -3.84 19.37 -7.49
CA MET A 1 -2.54 19.17 -8.15
C MET A 1 -2.57 17.82 -8.85
N SER A 2 -2.15 17.76 -10.11
CA SER A 2 -1.96 16.52 -10.88
C SER A 2 -0.47 16.16 -10.91
N LEU A 3 -0.16 14.88 -11.13
CA LEU A 3 1.22 14.40 -11.27
C LEU A 3 1.84 14.96 -12.56
N SER A 4 3.02 15.58 -12.46
CA SER A 4 3.80 15.99 -13.63
C SER A 4 4.41 14.76 -14.35
N ALA A 5 4.90 14.95 -15.58
CA ALA A 5 5.62 13.89 -16.29
C ALA A 5 6.86 13.40 -15.51
N LYS A 6 7.56 14.31 -14.83
CA LYS A 6 8.69 13.98 -13.97
C LYS A 6 8.27 13.13 -12.78
N ASP A 7 7.14 13.45 -12.14
CA ASP A 7 6.62 12.67 -11.01
C ASP A 7 6.25 11.26 -11.45
N LYS A 8 5.54 11.13 -12.58
CA LYS A 8 5.16 9.82 -13.15
C LYS A 8 6.39 8.97 -13.46
N LEU A 9 7.40 9.54 -14.10
CA LEU A 9 8.64 8.83 -14.41
C LEU A 9 9.37 8.36 -13.14
N ALA A 10 9.46 9.22 -12.11
CA ALA A 10 10.10 8.89 -10.85
C ALA A 10 9.36 7.75 -10.13
N VAL A 11 8.03 7.80 -10.09
CA VAL A 11 7.19 6.75 -9.49
C VAL A 11 7.38 5.44 -10.24
N LYS A 12 7.26 5.41 -11.58
CA LYS A 12 7.46 4.17 -12.37
C LYS A 12 8.83 3.57 -12.12
N THR A 13 9.89 4.36 -12.29
CA THR A 13 11.28 3.91 -12.11
C THR A 13 11.54 3.34 -10.71
N PHE A 14 10.94 3.94 -9.69
CA PHE A 14 11.07 3.44 -8.32
C PHE A 14 10.31 2.11 -8.13
N PHE A 15 9.06 2.04 -8.59
CA PHE A 15 8.23 0.85 -8.43
C PHE A 15 8.73 -0.35 -9.24
N ASP A 16 9.37 -0.15 -10.38
CA ASP A 16 10.06 -1.21 -11.14
C ASP A 16 11.11 -1.95 -10.28
N LYS A 17 11.79 -1.23 -9.39
CA LYS A 17 12.83 -1.79 -8.51
C LYS A 17 12.27 -2.50 -7.28
N VAL A 18 11.14 -2.04 -6.76
CA VAL A 18 10.55 -2.56 -5.51
C VAL A 18 9.44 -3.60 -5.75
N ALA A 19 8.90 -3.71 -6.97
CA ALA A 19 7.87 -4.69 -7.32
C ALA A 19 8.21 -6.13 -6.92
N PRO A 20 9.45 -6.64 -7.06
CA PRO A 20 9.80 -7.99 -6.59
C PRO A 20 9.64 -8.20 -5.07
N LYS A 21 9.53 -7.13 -4.28
CA LYS A 21 9.35 -7.15 -2.82
C LYS A 21 7.93 -6.76 -2.39
N ALA A 22 6.96 -6.75 -3.31
CA ALA A 22 5.61 -6.27 -3.04
C ALA A 22 4.91 -6.99 -1.87
N GLU A 23 5.15 -8.31 -1.71
CA GLU A 23 4.57 -9.06 -0.58
C GLU A 23 5.13 -8.58 0.77
N ASP A 24 6.45 -8.49 0.90
CA ASP A 24 7.10 -8.01 2.12
C ASP A 24 6.67 -6.58 2.46
N ILE A 25 6.62 -5.71 1.44
CA ILE A 25 6.20 -4.31 1.58
C ILE A 25 4.76 -4.21 2.06
N GLY A 26 3.86 -4.94 1.41
CA GLY A 26 2.45 -4.93 1.74
C GLY A 26 2.19 -5.49 3.13
N LYS A 27 2.84 -6.61 3.48
CA LYS A 27 2.76 -7.23 4.81
C LYS A 27 3.17 -6.23 5.89
N GLU A 28 4.36 -5.63 5.75
CA GLU A 28 4.89 -4.75 6.78
C GLU A 28 4.05 -3.46 6.92
N ALA A 29 3.62 -2.88 5.80
CA ALA A 29 2.78 -1.68 5.82
C ALA A 29 1.43 -1.94 6.52
N LEU A 30 0.80 -3.08 6.24
CA LEU A 30 -0.46 -3.46 6.88
C LEU A 30 -0.25 -3.81 8.36
N ALA A 31 0.79 -4.58 8.69
CA ALA A 31 1.13 -4.92 10.06
C ALA A 31 1.34 -3.67 10.93
N ARG A 32 2.12 -2.70 10.44
CA ARG A 32 2.34 -1.40 11.10
C ARG A 32 1.05 -0.61 11.25
N THR A 33 0.19 -0.62 10.24
CA THR A 33 -1.12 0.04 10.29
C THR A 33 -1.97 -0.54 11.41
N LEU A 34 -2.08 -1.87 11.49
CA LEU A 34 -2.87 -2.54 12.53
C LEU A 34 -2.27 -2.36 13.93
N PHE A 35 -0.94 -2.36 14.05
CA PHE A 35 -0.26 -2.29 15.35
C PHE A 35 -0.17 -0.86 15.90
N VAL A 36 0.31 0.09 15.10
CA VAL A 36 0.55 1.49 15.50
C VAL A 36 -0.75 2.29 15.55
N TYR A 37 -1.73 1.93 14.71
CA TYR A 37 -3.01 2.61 14.61
C TYR A 37 -4.15 1.63 14.91
N PRO A 38 -4.34 1.24 16.18
CA PRO A 38 -5.27 0.17 16.56
C PRO A 38 -6.74 0.45 16.18
N GLN A 39 -7.13 1.72 15.98
CA GLN A 39 -8.44 2.08 15.47
C GLN A 39 -8.73 1.47 14.09
N THR A 40 -7.70 1.13 13.32
CA THR A 40 -7.84 0.49 12.00
C THR A 40 -8.22 -0.99 12.09
N LYS A 41 -8.05 -1.63 13.27
CA LYS A 41 -8.37 -3.06 13.46
C LYS A 41 -9.85 -3.37 13.29
N THR A 42 -10.73 -2.39 13.46
CA THR A 42 -12.20 -2.57 13.37
C THR A 42 -12.61 -3.15 12.01
N TYR A 43 -11.97 -2.70 10.92
CA TYR A 43 -12.19 -3.19 9.55
C TYR A 43 -11.74 -4.64 9.33
N PHE A 44 -10.91 -5.18 10.22
CA PHE A 44 -10.32 -6.51 10.13
C PHE A 44 -10.73 -7.44 11.27
N SER A 45 -11.76 -7.06 12.05
CA SER A 45 -12.25 -7.81 13.22
C SER A 45 -12.73 -9.24 12.92
N HIS A 46 -12.99 -9.54 11.65
CA HIS A 46 -13.36 -10.88 11.17
C HIS A 46 -12.15 -11.82 11.02
N TRP A 47 -10.91 -11.34 11.15
CA TRP A 47 -9.73 -12.18 11.18
C TRP A 47 -9.41 -12.60 12.62
N ALA A 48 -9.18 -13.91 12.82
CA ALA A 48 -8.80 -14.46 14.11
C ALA A 48 -7.40 -14.01 14.58
N ASP A 49 -6.51 -13.70 13.63
CA ASP A 49 -5.13 -13.29 13.92
C ASP A 49 -4.71 -12.07 13.08
N LEU A 50 -4.41 -10.97 13.79
CA LEU A 50 -3.93 -9.70 13.25
C LEU A 50 -2.43 -9.49 13.49
N SER A 51 -1.70 -10.54 13.92
CA SER A 51 -0.26 -10.46 14.13
C SER A 51 0.47 -10.18 12.82
N PRO A 52 1.65 -9.52 12.86
CA PRO A 52 2.39 -9.11 11.66
C PRO A 52 2.67 -10.23 10.65
N ASP A 53 2.86 -11.47 11.11
CA ASP A 53 3.20 -12.61 10.26
C ASP A 53 2.03 -13.55 9.97
N SER A 54 0.80 -13.16 10.35
CA SER A 54 -0.38 -13.96 10.09
C SER A 54 -0.63 -14.16 8.58
N PRO A 55 -1.16 -15.32 8.15
CA PRO A 55 -1.45 -15.55 6.74
C PRO A 55 -2.38 -14.51 6.11
N ASN A 56 -3.34 -14.00 6.90
CA ASN A 56 -4.28 -12.98 6.42
C ASN A 56 -3.59 -11.64 6.20
N VAL A 57 -2.71 -11.21 7.11
CA VAL A 57 -1.96 -9.96 6.97
C VAL A 57 -1.03 -10.02 5.75
N LYS A 58 -0.31 -11.12 5.54
CA LYS A 58 0.53 -11.33 4.35
C LYS A 58 -0.29 -11.27 3.06
N LYS A 59 -1.36 -12.06 2.98
CA LYS A 59 -2.21 -12.14 1.80
C LYS A 59 -2.84 -10.79 1.46
N HIS A 60 -3.40 -10.10 2.45
CA HIS A 60 -4.07 -8.83 2.20
C HIS A 60 -3.07 -7.68 1.96
N GLY A 61 -1.91 -7.71 2.62
CA GLY A 61 -0.80 -6.81 2.33
C GLY A 61 -0.40 -6.86 0.85
N LEU A 62 -0.24 -8.07 0.29
CA LEU A 62 0.00 -8.24 -1.14
C LEU A 62 -1.16 -7.69 -2.00
N THR A 63 -2.42 -7.88 -1.60
CA THR A 63 -3.57 -7.30 -2.30
C THR A 63 -3.50 -5.77 -2.36
N ILE A 64 -3.15 -5.12 -1.25
CA ILE A 64 -2.94 -3.66 -1.19
C ILE A 64 -1.85 -3.24 -2.18
N MET A 65 -0.70 -3.93 -2.15
CA MET A 65 0.41 -3.59 -3.04
C MET A 65 0.09 -3.83 -4.52
N LYS A 66 -0.70 -4.86 -4.86
CA LYS A 66 -1.21 -5.04 -6.24
C LYS A 66 -2.07 -3.85 -6.66
N GLY A 67 -2.92 -3.33 -5.79
CA GLY A 67 -3.68 -2.10 -6.05
C GLY A 67 -2.78 -0.88 -6.30
N VAL A 68 -1.72 -0.73 -5.51
CA VAL A 68 -0.72 0.34 -5.70
C VAL A 68 0.01 0.19 -7.04
N LEU A 69 0.45 -1.02 -7.39
CA LEU A 69 1.13 -1.28 -8.66
C LEU A 69 0.21 -1.03 -9.86
N SER A 70 -1.08 -1.41 -9.79
CA SER A 70 -2.06 -1.04 -10.81
C SER A 70 -2.23 0.48 -10.92
N ALA A 71 -2.22 1.21 -9.79
CA ALA A 71 -2.30 2.68 -9.81
C ALA A 71 -1.07 3.32 -10.48
N VAL A 72 0.12 2.73 -10.35
CA VAL A 72 1.34 3.18 -11.05
C VAL A 72 1.17 3.08 -12.58
N GLU A 73 0.50 2.05 -13.08
CA GLU A 73 0.22 1.94 -14.52
C GLU A 73 -0.91 2.87 -15.00
N LEU A 74 -1.79 3.31 -14.10
CA LEU A 74 -2.97 4.13 -14.40
C LEU A 74 -2.78 5.61 -14.03
N MET A 75 -1.54 6.08 -13.86
CA MET A 75 -1.26 7.46 -13.40
C MET A 75 -1.76 8.58 -14.33
N ASP A 76 -2.11 8.28 -15.57
CA ASP A 76 -2.74 9.25 -16.48
C ASP A 76 -4.22 9.50 -16.14
N ASP A 77 -4.91 8.51 -15.61
CA ASP A 77 -6.28 8.62 -15.12
C ASP A 77 -6.52 7.73 -13.88
N LEU A 78 -6.04 8.20 -12.72
CA LEU A 78 -6.24 7.50 -11.45
C LEU A 78 -7.72 7.44 -11.03
N LYS A 79 -8.53 8.42 -11.44
CA LYS A 79 -9.93 8.50 -11.05
C LYS A 79 -10.74 7.41 -11.76
N GLY A 80 -10.60 7.32 -13.08
CA GLY A 80 -11.23 6.24 -13.85
C GLY A 80 -10.61 4.88 -13.51
N GLY A 81 -9.28 4.80 -13.45
CA GLY A 81 -8.56 3.57 -13.21
C GLY A 81 -8.82 2.89 -11.85
N LEU A 82 -9.13 3.68 -10.81
CA LEU A 82 -9.41 3.16 -9.45
C LEU A 82 -10.90 3.22 -9.08
N LEU A 83 -11.79 3.54 -10.01
CA LEU A 83 -13.22 3.74 -9.73
C LEU A 83 -13.85 2.55 -8.99
N THR A 84 -13.69 1.33 -9.52
CA THR A 84 -14.25 0.12 -8.90
C THR A 84 -13.69 -0.13 -7.50
N LEU A 85 -12.40 0.15 -7.28
CA LEU A 85 -11.77 0.01 -5.96
C LEU A 85 -12.30 1.07 -4.98
N SER A 86 -12.53 2.29 -5.46
CA SER A 86 -13.14 3.38 -4.70
C SER A 86 -14.56 3.02 -4.28
N GLU A 87 -15.39 2.53 -5.19
CA GLU A 87 -16.77 2.09 -4.91
C GLU A 87 -16.81 0.94 -3.90
N LEU A 88 -15.90 -0.03 -4.03
CA LEU A 88 -15.75 -1.12 -3.07
C LEU A 88 -15.49 -0.57 -1.66
N HIS A 89 -14.53 0.33 -1.50
CA HIS A 89 -14.19 0.90 -0.20
C HIS A 89 -15.29 1.80 0.36
N ALA A 90 -15.98 2.56 -0.49
CA ALA A 90 -17.01 3.51 -0.08
C ALA A 90 -18.32 2.82 0.30
N PHE A 91 -18.83 1.91 -0.53
CA PHE A 91 -20.19 1.40 -0.40
C PHE A 91 -20.27 0.03 0.27
N MET A 92 -19.30 -0.84 0.01
CA MET A 92 -19.30 -2.21 0.53
C MET A 92 -18.53 -2.31 1.84
N LEU A 93 -17.29 -1.84 1.85
CA LEU A 93 -16.42 -1.92 3.03
C LEU A 93 -16.64 -0.75 4.00
N ARG A 94 -17.15 0.38 3.49
CA ARG A 94 -17.44 1.62 4.25
C ARG A 94 -16.24 2.09 5.08
N VAL A 95 -15.06 2.06 4.48
CA VAL A 95 -13.83 2.51 5.12
C VAL A 95 -13.84 4.03 5.21
N ASP A 96 -13.67 4.57 6.41
CA ASP A 96 -13.50 6.02 6.59
C ASP A 96 -12.26 6.49 5.80
N PRO A 97 -12.42 7.44 4.85
CA PRO A 97 -11.33 7.92 4.01
C PRO A 97 -10.11 8.45 4.77
N ALA A 98 -10.25 8.85 6.03
CA ALA A 98 -9.13 9.27 6.87
C ALA A 98 -8.06 8.17 7.02
N ASN A 99 -8.45 6.90 6.96
CA ASN A 99 -7.53 5.76 7.11
C ASN A 99 -6.60 5.56 5.91
N PHE A 100 -6.94 6.08 4.72
CA PHE A 100 -6.05 5.98 3.56
C PHE A 100 -4.72 6.72 3.79
N LYS A 101 -4.75 7.83 4.54
CA LYS A 101 -3.52 8.57 4.89
C LYS A 101 -2.62 7.77 5.85
N ILE A 102 -3.22 7.00 6.75
CA ILE A 102 -2.50 6.16 7.72
C ILE A 102 -1.73 5.06 6.98
N ILE A 103 -2.41 4.29 6.13
CA ILE A 103 -1.74 3.21 5.39
C ILE A 103 -0.71 3.76 4.40
N THR A 104 -0.99 4.90 3.77
CA THR A 104 -0.02 5.59 2.90
C THR A 104 1.23 5.98 3.67
N HIS A 105 1.10 6.51 4.89
CA HIS A 105 2.25 6.85 5.72
C HIS A 105 3.09 5.61 6.05
N ASN A 106 2.48 4.53 6.53
CA ASN A 106 3.19 3.29 6.86
C ASN A 106 3.85 2.64 5.63
N LEU A 107 3.22 2.75 4.46
CA LEU A 107 3.82 2.31 3.20
C LEU A 107 5.08 3.12 2.87
N LEU A 108 5.02 4.45 2.97
CA LEU A 108 6.18 5.31 2.72
C LEU A 108 7.34 5.03 3.68
N VAL A 109 7.04 4.80 4.96
CA VAL A 109 8.05 4.42 5.97
C VAL A 109 8.78 3.15 5.54
N PHE A 110 8.06 2.11 5.14
CA PHE A 110 8.73 0.86 4.76
C PHE A 110 9.41 0.92 3.39
N LEU A 111 8.84 1.65 2.42
CA LEU A 111 9.51 1.91 1.15
C LEU A 111 10.86 2.63 1.35
N ALA A 112 10.95 3.55 2.31
CA ALA A 112 12.21 4.20 2.68
C ALA A 112 13.22 3.19 3.23
N GLN A 113 12.80 2.28 4.12
CA GLN A 113 13.66 1.23 4.68
C GLN A 113 14.16 0.27 3.59
N VAL A 114 13.27 -0.17 2.68
CA VAL A 114 13.65 -1.03 1.55
C VAL A 114 14.61 -0.32 0.60
N SER A 115 14.39 0.97 0.32
CA SER A 115 15.26 1.77 -0.53
C SER A 115 16.67 1.90 0.04
N LEU A 116 16.79 2.16 1.35
CA LEU A 116 18.09 2.19 2.05
C LEU A 116 18.83 0.86 1.91
N ALA A 117 18.17 -0.25 2.22
CA ALA A 117 18.76 -1.59 2.10
C ALA A 117 19.17 -1.93 0.66
N LEU A 118 18.42 -1.47 -0.35
CA LEU A 118 18.82 -1.61 -1.75
C LEU A 118 20.04 -0.75 -2.07
N SER A 119 20.12 0.49 -1.59
CA SER A 119 21.26 1.38 -1.83
C SER A 119 22.57 0.86 -1.22
N GLU A 120 22.51 0.20 -0.07
CA GLU A 120 23.68 -0.39 0.60
C GLU A 120 24.21 -1.61 -0.14
N LYS A 121 23.34 -2.35 -0.85
CA LYS A 121 23.75 -3.51 -1.67
C LYS A 121 24.54 -3.13 -2.92
N TYR A 122 24.51 -1.86 -3.33
CA TYR A 122 25.21 -1.35 -4.53
C TYR A 122 26.33 -0.33 -4.20
N ARG A 123 26.72 -0.21 -2.93
CA ARG A 123 27.99 0.41 -2.52
C ARG A 123 29.05 -0.68 -2.38
#